data_AF-A0A359AV78-F1
#
_entry.id   AF-A0A359AV78-F1
#
_cell.length_a   1.000
_cell.length_b   1.000
_cell.length_c   1.000
_cell.angle_alpha   90.00
_cell.angle_beta   90.00
_cell.angle_gamma   90.00
#
_symmetry.space_group_name_H-M   'P 1'
#
loop_
_entity.id
_entity.type
_entity.pdbx_description
1 polymer ?
#
loop_
_entity_poly.entity_id
_entity_poly.type
_entity_poly.pdbx_seq_one_letter_code
_entity_poly.pdbx_strand_id
1 'polypeptide(L)'
;ETDPVWATGWDHKSLLLGVRDAEEGWRFYRLPKASHSYDGAHGWNTEWPRIRDIGTEGQPDYLMTMHGMFWKFPATFTAGNSAGIRPRSAYLKVIGDFTRWNDQLVFGCDDSAQKEFLNKRKAKGNIEGPEQSNSNLWFTSVSTPGELGPATASGAVWAGEKVNANEYSEPFLFTGWAHRGSWVKNEGATPVTVTYEVDKKGDNHWSTLKSIELAAGGSAHVDFS
;
A
#
# COMPACT_ATOMS: atom_id res chain seq x y z
N GLU A 1 20.67 11.23 13.58
CA GLU A 1 21.05 9.85 13.98
C GLU A 1 19.90 9.06 14.62
N THR A 2 18.81 9.71 15.04
CA THR A 2 17.59 9.06 15.58
C THR A 2 16.41 9.12 14.61
N ASP A 3 16.61 9.59 13.38
CA ASP A 3 15.53 9.73 12.40
C ASP A 3 15.01 8.34 12.00
N PRO A 4 13.67 8.17 11.90
CA PRO A 4 13.10 6.88 11.54
C PRO A 4 13.55 6.50 10.13
N VAL A 5 13.98 5.25 9.97
CA VAL A 5 14.24 4.69 8.65
C VAL A 5 12.97 4.01 8.16
N TRP A 6 12.45 4.45 7.03
CA TRP A 6 11.30 3.82 6.37
C TRP A 6 11.76 2.92 5.23
N ALA A 7 11.11 1.79 5.09
CA ALA A 7 11.30 0.87 3.98
C ALA A 7 9.93 0.49 3.41
N THR A 8 9.85 0.40 2.09
CA THR A 8 8.63 -0.04 1.40
C THR A 8 8.91 -1.33 0.65
N GLY A 9 7.95 -2.24 0.68
CA GLY A 9 8.03 -3.56 0.06
C GLY A 9 6.63 -4.06 -0.27
N TRP A 10 6.52 -5.25 -0.83
CA TRP A 10 5.23 -5.85 -1.13
C TRP A 10 5.33 -7.36 -1.15
N ASP A 11 4.17 -7.98 -1.02
CA ASP A 11 3.96 -9.37 -1.39
C ASP A 11 2.68 -9.51 -2.24
N HIS A 12 2.29 -10.74 -2.52
CA HIS A 12 1.08 -11.02 -3.28
C HIS A 12 -0.19 -10.53 -2.55
N LYS A 13 -0.15 -10.38 -1.22
CA LYS A 13 -1.29 -9.96 -0.38
C LYS A 13 -1.44 -8.45 -0.33
N SER A 14 -0.35 -7.73 -0.04
CA SER A 14 -0.38 -6.32 0.34
C SER A 14 0.93 -5.59 0.08
N LEU A 15 0.91 -4.27 0.24
CA LEU A 15 2.12 -3.50 0.48
C LEU A 15 2.65 -3.78 1.89
N LEU A 16 3.95 -3.62 2.06
CA LEU A 16 4.68 -3.70 3.30
C LEU A 16 5.33 -2.33 3.55
N LEU A 17 5.15 -1.80 4.75
CA LEU A 17 5.82 -0.61 5.24
C LEU A 17 6.59 -0.99 6.50
N GLY A 18 7.90 -0.94 6.40
CA GLY A 18 8.81 -1.07 7.53
C GLY A 18 9.15 0.30 8.11
N VAL A 19 9.18 0.39 9.44
CA VAL A 19 9.79 1.50 10.16
C VAL A 19 10.80 0.94 11.16
N ARG A 20 12.00 1.48 11.15
CA ARG A 20 13.06 1.09 12.08
C ARG A 20 13.13 2.10 13.22
N ASP A 21 12.90 1.62 14.42
CA ASP A 21 13.35 2.25 15.64
C ASP A 21 14.83 1.90 15.89
N ALA A 22 15.60 2.87 16.41
CA ALA A 22 17.04 2.68 16.60
C ALA A 22 17.35 1.59 17.64
N GLU A 23 16.52 1.48 18.68
CA GLU A 23 16.71 0.59 19.82
C GLU A 23 15.88 -0.70 19.68
N GLU A 24 14.61 -0.58 19.29
CA GLU A 24 13.67 -1.70 19.21
C GLU A 24 13.70 -2.45 17.87
N GLY A 25 14.36 -1.88 16.86
CA GLY A 25 14.49 -2.48 15.54
C GLY A 25 13.28 -2.26 14.63
N TRP A 26 13.04 -3.21 13.72
CA TRP A 26 12.03 -3.06 12.67
C TRP A 26 10.63 -3.44 13.14
N ARG A 27 9.65 -2.59 12.79
CA ARG A 27 8.22 -2.91 12.84
C ARG A 27 7.64 -2.84 11.43
N PHE A 28 6.70 -3.73 11.12
CA PHE A 28 6.09 -3.84 9.80
C PHE A 28 4.58 -3.64 9.86
N TYR A 29 4.07 -2.96 8.84
CA TYR A 29 2.66 -2.69 8.62
C TYR A 29 2.30 -3.08 7.20
N ARG A 30 1.04 -3.49 7.00
CA ARG A 30 0.48 -3.75 5.67
C ARG A 30 -0.35 -2.56 5.21
N LEU A 31 -0.29 -2.24 3.92
CA LEU A 31 -1.20 -1.30 3.25
C LEU A 31 -1.90 -1.97 2.06
N PRO A 32 -3.12 -1.53 1.70
CA PRO A 32 -3.79 -2.08 0.54
C PRO A 32 -3.10 -1.63 -0.76
N LYS A 33 -3.32 -2.39 -1.84
CA LYS A 33 -2.86 -2.08 -3.20
C LYS A 33 -4.00 -1.48 -4.01
N ALA A 34 -3.71 -0.59 -4.96
CA ALA A 34 -4.72 -0.06 -5.88
C ALA A 34 -5.40 -1.15 -6.72
N SER A 35 -4.69 -2.25 -6.99
CA SER A 35 -5.19 -3.38 -7.77
C SER A 35 -4.49 -4.69 -7.36
N HIS A 36 -5.22 -5.81 -7.45
CA HIS A 36 -4.66 -7.15 -7.28
C HIS A 36 -3.70 -7.57 -8.40
N SER A 37 -3.70 -6.86 -9.53
CA SER A 37 -2.76 -7.10 -10.64
C SER A 37 -1.33 -6.72 -10.28
N TYR A 38 -1.13 -5.81 -9.32
CA TYR A 38 0.18 -5.47 -8.79
C TYR A 38 0.70 -6.62 -7.90
N ASP A 39 1.64 -7.40 -8.43
CA ASP A 39 2.30 -8.53 -7.77
C ASP A 39 3.84 -8.41 -7.87
N GLY A 40 4.56 -9.40 -7.31
CA GLY A 40 6.03 -9.51 -7.38
C GLY A 40 6.61 -9.33 -8.80
N ALA A 41 5.97 -9.94 -9.79
CA ALA A 41 6.44 -9.91 -11.18
C ALA A 41 6.16 -8.57 -11.89
N HIS A 42 5.06 -7.89 -11.52
CA HIS A 42 4.80 -6.51 -11.92
C HIS A 42 5.78 -5.56 -11.23
N GLY A 43 5.81 -5.53 -9.90
CA GLY A 43 6.51 -4.51 -9.11
C GLY A 43 8.00 -4.38 -9.42
N TRP A 44 8.70 -5.49 -9.61
CA TRP A 44 10.14 -5.48 -9.85
C TRP A 44 10.54 -4.68 -11.10
N ASN A 45 9.66 -4.65 -12.11
CA ASN A 45 9.95 -4.05 -13.41
C ASN A 45 9.19 -2.75 -13.68
N THR A 46 8.14 -2.42 -12.91
CA THR A 46 7.20 -1.36 -13.27
C THR A 46 7.13 -0.20 -12.31
N GLU A 47 7.52 -0.34 -11.05
CA GLU A 47 7.41 0.78 -10.11
C GLU A 47 8.49 0.69 -9.05
N TRP A 48 9.14 1.83 -8.79
CA TRP A 48 10.15 1.92 -7.77
C TRP A 48 9.53 2.62 -6.57
N PRO A 49 9.33 1.92 -5.44
CA PRO A 49 8.72 2.52 -4.27
C PRO A 49 9.58 3.70 -3.78
N ARG A 50 8.94 4.84 -3.56
CA ARG A 50 9.61 6.07 -3.12
C ARG A 50 8.79 6.75 -2.05
N ILE A 51 9.49 7.34 -1.09
CA ILE A 51 8.98 8.34 -0.16
C ILE A 51 9.88 9.55 -0.37
N ARG A 52 9.32 10.70 -0.77
CA ARG A 52 10.07 11.94 -1.00
C ARG A 52 9.34 13.11 -0.39
N ASP A 53 10.11 14.05 0.15
CA ASP A 53 9.61 15.38 0.44
C ASP A 53 9.37 16.13 -0.89
N ILE A 54 8.14 16.59 -1.08
CA ILE A 54 7.66 17.40 -2.20
C ILE A 54 7.17 18.79 -1.74
N GLY A 55 7.40 19.10 -0.47
CA GLY A 55 7.07 20.36 0.17
C GLY A 55 8.01 21.50 -0.24
N THR A 56 7.80 22.67 0.36
CA THR A 56 8.72 23.81 0.24
C THR A 56 9.70 23.82 1.41
N GLU A 57 10.76 24.62 1.30
CA GLU A 57 11.65 24.88 2.43
C GLU A 57 10.84 25.34 3.65
N GLY A 58 11.05 24.69 4.80
CA GLY A 58 10.32 24.96 6.05
C GLY A 58 8.90 24.38 6.13
N GLN A 59 8.36 23.80 5.06
CA GLN A 59 7.04 23.14 5.04
C GLN A 59 7.13 21.78 4.31
N PRO A 60 7.70 20.76 4.96
CA PRO A 60 7.84 19.44 4.35
C PRO A 60 6.46 18.80 4.10
N ASP A 61 6.34 18.12 2.97
CA ASP A 61 5.15 17.33 2.61
C ASP A 61 5.61 16.06 1.91
N TYR A 62 5.45 14.91 2.56
CA TYR A 62 5.97 13.66 2.02
C TYR A 62 4.90 12.95 1.18
N LEU A 63 5.28 12.63 -0.05
CA LEU A 63 4.51 11.78 -0.95
C LEU A 63 5.18 10.41 -1.00
N MET A 64 4.38 9.36 -0.91
CA MET A 64 4.79 7.99 -1.16
C MET A 64 4.09 7.44 -2.40
N THR A 65 4.83 6.71 -3.24
CA THR A 65 4.28 5.98 -4.40
C THR A 65 4.51 4.50 -4.24
N MET A 66 3.46 3.70 -4.39
CA MET A 66 3.59 2.25 -4.44
C MET A 66 2.35 1.55 -5.00
N HIS A 67 2.55 0.65 -5.96
CA HIS A 67 1.53 -0.16 -6.64
C HIS A 67 0.34 0.64 -7.12
N GLY A 68 0.62 1.61 -8.00
CA GLY A 68 -0.39 2.39 -8.68
C GLY A 68 -1.17 3.36 -7.79
N MET A 69 -0.66 3.72 -6.62
CA MET A 69 -1.31 4.69 -5.73
C MET A 69 -0.34 5.73 -5.16
N PHE A 70 -0.82 6.97 -5.12
CA PHE A 70 -0.22 8.06 -4.36
C PHE A 70 -0.73 8.06 -2.93
N TRP A 71 0.18 8.25 -1.99
CA TRP A 71 -0.08 8.27 -0.57
C TRP A 71 0.49 9.54 0.04
N LYS A 72 -0.34 10.28 0.79
CA LYS A 72 0.22 11.26 1.73
C LYS A 72 0.91 10.48 2.84
N PHE A 73 2.20 10.75 3.04
CA PHE A 73 3.02 10.11 4.04
C PHE A 73 3.33 11.10 5.18
N PRO A 74 3.10 10.76 6.45
CA PRO A 74 3.39 11.69 7.54
C PRO A 74 4.86 11.59 7.95
N ALA A 75 5.53 12.73 8.04
CA ALA A 75 6.90 12.81 8.57
C ALA A 75 7.03 12.27 10.00
N THR A 76 5.92 12.27 10.75
CA THR A 76 5.82 11.79 12.13
C THR A 76 5.64 10.27 12.25
N PHE A 77 5.71 9.51 11.14
CA PHE A 77 5.53 8.06 11.18
C PHE A 77 6.71 7.40 11.90
N THR A 78 6.44 6.79 13.05
CA THR A 78 7.43 6.06 13.85
C THR A 78 6.86 4.74 14.36
N ALA A 79 7.70 3.91 14.98
CA ALA A 79 7.27 2.69 15.65
C ALA A 79 6.18 2.94 16.72
N GLY A 80 6.20 4.11 17.37
CA GLY A 80 5.22 4.54 18.37
C GLY A 80 4.14 5.49 17.84
N ASN A 81 4.17 5.84 16.54
CA ASN A 81 3.15 6.67 15.90
C ASN A 81 2.91 6.20 14.45
N SER A 82 1.91 5.32 14.28
CA SER A 82 1.52 4.76 12.98
C SER A 82 0.42 5.56 12.26
N ALA A 83 -0.01 6.69 12.83
CA ALA A 83 -1.08 7.50 12.26
C ALA A 83 -0.61 8.43 11.13
N GLY A 84 -1.56 8.78 10.25
CA GLY A 84 -1.44 9.90 9.31
C GLY A 84 -1.26 9.54 7.83
N ILE A 85 -0.94 8.28 7.49
CA ILE A 85 -0.91 7.85 6.07
C ILE A 85 -2.32 7.96 5.48
N ARG A 86 -2.45 8.61 4.32
CA ARG A 86 -3.75 8.76 3.63
C ARG A 86 -3.62 8.43 2.15
N PRO A 87 -4.57 7.68 1.57
CA PRO A 87 -4.64 7.50 0.13
C PRO A 87 -4.94 8.85 -0.54
N ARG A 88 -4.41 9.05 -1.75
CA ARG A 88 -4.72 10.22 -2.57
C ARG A 88 -5.51 9.78 -3.80
N SER A 89 -4.83 9.39 -4.86
CA SER A 89 -5.46 8.85 -6.07
C SER A 89 -4.64 7.68 -6.62
N ALA A 90 -5.30 6.80 -7.37
CA ALA A 90 -4.61 5.80 -8.15
C ALA A 90 -4.03 6.41 -9.44
N TYR A 91 -2.99 5.78 -9.97
CA TYR A 91 -2.38 6.12 -11.25
C TYR A 91 -2.04 4.85 -12.03
N LEU A 92 -1.91 4.99 -13.35
CA LEU A 92 -1.53 3.88 -14.25
C LEU A 92 -0.16 4.08 -14.91
N LYS A 93 0.48 5.24 -14.68
CA LYS A 93 1.83 5.50 -15.16
C LYS A 93 2.84 4.69 -14.35
N VAL A 94 3.87 4.19 -15.02
CA VAL A 94 5.07 3.71 -14.35
C VAL A 94 5.86 4.92 -13.86
N ILE A 95 6.04 5.03 -12.55
CA ILE A 95 6.79 6.12 -11.93
C ILE A 95 8.06 5.53 -11.30
N GLY A 96 9.23 6.01 -11.75
CA GLY A 96 10.53 5.58 -11.25
C GLY A 96 11.05 6.45 -10.09
N ASP A 97 10.80 7.77 -10.16
CA ASP A 97 11.08 8.72 -9.08
C ASP A 97 10.31 10.02 -9.32
N PHE A 98 10.34 10.92 -8.34
CA PHE A 98 9.75 12.24 -8.45
C PHE A 98 10.42 13.25 -7.53
N THR A 99 10.33 14.52 -7.90
CA THR A 99 10.86 15.63 -7.09
C THR A 99 10.05 16.89 -7.34
N ARG A 100 10.03 17.78 -6.35
CA ARG A 100 9.59 19.16 -6.57
C ARG A 100 10.65 19.90 -7.39
N TRP A 101 10.21 20.70 -8.37
CA TRP A 101 11.08 21.61 -9.12
C TRP A 101 10.27 22.80 -9.63
N ASN A 102 10.72 24.02 -9.36
CA ASN A 102 10.08 25.27 -9.81
C ASN A 102 8.56 25.31 -9.56
N ASP A 103 8.15 25.01 -8.32
CA ASP A 103 6.75 24.92 -7.87
C ASP A 103 5.86 23.89 -8.59
N GLN A 104 6.48 23.00 -9.36
CA GLN A 104 5.85 21.85 -9.99
C GLN A 104 6.30 20.56 -9.30
N LEU A 105 5.51 19.52 -9.52
CA LEU A 105 5.91 18.15 -9.22
C LEU A 105 6.31 17.47 -10.53
N VAL A 106 7.56 17.01 -10.59
CA VAL A 106 8.16 16.39 -11.77
C VAL A 106 8.34 14.91 -11.52
N PHE A 107 7.74 14.09 -12.37
CA PHE A 107 7.86 12.64 -12.32
C PHE A 107 8.80 12.14 -13.42
N GLY A 108 9.68 11.20 -13.06
CA GLY A 108 10.35 10.35 -14.04
C GLY A 108 9.47 9.13 -14.34
N CYS A 109 9.06 8.99 -15.59
CA CYS A 109 8.12 7.96 -16.02
C CYS A 109 8.73 7.01 -17.06
N ASP A 110 8.21 5.78 -17.09
CA ASP A 110 8.49 4.80 -18.15
C ASP A 110 7.17 4.22 -18.69
N ASP A 111 6.44 5.04 -19.44
CA ASP A 111 5.06 4.77 -19.87
C ASP A 111 4.93 3.49 -20.71
N SER A 112 5.99 3.06 -21.39
CA SER A 112 6.02 1.79 -22.10
C SER A 112 7.44 1.28 -22.29
N ALA A 113 7.67 -0.01 -22.05
CA ALA A 113 8.96 -0.65 -22.27
C ALA A 113 8.96 -1.51 -23.55
N GLN A 114 10.01 -1.39 -24.37
CA GLN A 114 10.21 -2.23 -25.57
C GLN A 114 10.27 -3.73 -25.24
N LYS A 115 10.75 -4.06 -24.03
CA LYS A 115 10.83 -5.44 -23.52
C LYS A 115 9.57 -5.79 -22.75
N GLU A 116 9.09 -7.00 -22.96
CA GLU A 116 7.94 -7.53 -22.23
C GLU A 116 8.29 -7.80 -20.75
N PHE A 117 7.39 -7.43 -19.84
CA PHE A 117 7.50 -7.79 -18.43
C PHE A 117 7.47 -9.31 -18.21
N LEU A 118 8.18 -9.76 -17.16
CA LEU A 118 8.28 -11.18 -16.77
C LEU A 118 6.94 -11.83 -16.35
N ASN A 119 5.88 -11.04 -16.17
CA ASN A 119 4.56 -11.57 -15.88
C ASN A 119 3.95 -12.21 -17.14
N LYS A 120 3.84 -13.54 -17.14
CA LYS A 120 3.38 -14.38 -18.27
C LYS A 120 1.96 -14.97 -18.08
N ARG A 121 1.09 -14.34 -17.29
CA ARG A 121 -0.29 -14.82 -17.10
C ARG A 121 -1.02 -14.91 -18.45
N LYS A 122 -1.79 -15.98 -18.67
CA LYS A 122 -2.63 -16.16 -19.89
C LYS A 122 -3.53 -14.95 -20.19
N ALA A 123 -4.04 -14.28 -19.14
CA ALA A 123 -4.90 -13.11 -19.26
C ALA A 123 -4.23 -11.88 -19.90
N LYS A 124 -2.89 -11.79 -19.86
CA LYS A 124 -2.12 -10.71 -20.51
C LYS A 124 -2.09 -10.88 -22.04
N GLY A 125 -2.29 -12.10 -22.54
CA GLY A 125 -2.13 -12.43 -23.95
C GLY A 125 -0.67 -12.33 -24.42
N ASN A 126 -0.49 -12.25 -25.73
CA ASN A 126 0.81 -12.09 -26.41
C ASN A 126 0.95 -10.67 -26.97
N ILE A 127 0.62 -9.65 -26.18
CA ILE A 127 0.73 -8.26 -26.63
C ILE A 127 2.22 -7.91 -26.68
N GLU A 128 2.73 -7.63 -27.88
CA GLU A 128 4.09 -7.15 -28.07
C GLU A 128 4.23 -5.74 -27.48
N GLY A 129 5.41 -5.46 -26.91
CA GLY A 129 5.77 -4.10 -26.49
C GLY A 129 5.89 -3.16 -27.70
N PRO A 130 5.93 -1.84 -27.47
CA PRO A 130 6.23 -0.88 -28.54
C PRO A 130 7.60 -1.16 -29.17
N GLU A 131 7.82 -0.64 -30.39
CA GLU A 131 9.14 -0.74 -31.06
C GLU A 131 10.27 -0.07 -30.26
N GLN A 132 9.95 0.97 -29.48
CA GLN A 132 10.88 1.73 -28.65
C GLN A 132 10.27 1.99 -27.27
N SER A 133 11.10 2.02 -26.23
CA SER A 133 10.64 2.44 -24.90
C SER A 133 10.26 3.92 -24.90
N ASN A 134 9.30 4.29 -24.04
CA ASN A 134 8.85 5.65 -23.84
C ASN A 134 9.08 6.05 -22.39
N SER A 135 10.27 6.54 -22.12
CA SER A 135 10.59 7.17 -20.85
C SER A 135 10.52 8.69 -21.01
N ASN A 136 9.88 9.37 -20.05
CA ASN A 136 9.65 10.81 -20.13
C ASN A 136 9.65 11.48 -18.76
N LEU A 137 9.61 12.82 -18.80
CA LEU A 137 9.35 13.64 -17.64
C LEU A 137 7.93 14.18 -17.70
N TRP A 138 7.18 13.98 -16.63
CA TRP A 138 5.83 14.51 -16.49
C TRP A 138 5.79 15.64 -15.47
N PHE A 139 5.61 16.86 -15.96
CA PHE A 139 5.50 18.07 -15.15
C PHE A 139 4.05 18.32 -14.79
N THR A 140 3.78 18.51 -13.51
CA THR A 140 2.42 18.61 -12.96
C THR A 140 2.32 19.67 -11.87
N SER A 141 1.10 20.01 -11.47
CA SER A 141 0.90 20.73 -10.21
C SER A 141 1.18 19.81 -9.03
N VAL A 142 1.56 20.39 -7.90
CA VAL A 142 1.72 19.64 -6.63
C VAL A 142 0.43 19.02 -6.10
N SER A 143 -0.74 19.46 -6.60
CA SER A 143 -2.06 18.90 -6.24
C SER A 143 -2.42 17.66 -7.06
N THR A 144 -1.80 17.46 -8.23
CA THR A 144 -2.11 16.37 -9.18
C THR A 144 -2.19 14.98 -8.55
N PRO A 145 -1.35 14.59 -7.56
CA PRO A 145 -1.49 13.29 -6.88
C PRO A 145 -2.86 13.01 -6.25
N GLY A 146 -3.71 14.02 -6.03
CA GLY A 146 -5.07 13.86 -5.52
C GLY A 146 -6.18 13.86 -6.58
N GLU A 147 -5.86 14.01 -7.86
CA GLU A 147 -6.84 14.37 -8.91
C GLU A 147 -6.95 13.34 -10.04
N LEU A 148 -6.25 12.21 -9.94
CA LEU A 148 -6.18 11.22 -11.03
C LEU A 148 -7.29 10.17 -10.92
N GLY A 149 -6.94 8.94 -10.56
CA GLY A 149 -7.85 7.80 -10.49
C GLY A 149 -8.55 7.65 -9.15
N PRO A 150 -9.51 6.71 -9.05
CA PRO A 150 -10.17 6.39 -7.80
C PRO A 150 -9.16 5.90 -6.76
N ALA A 151 -9.38 6.28 -5.51
CA ALA A 151 -8.54 5.84 -4.40
C ALA A 151 -8.89 4.42 -3.89
N THR A 152 -9.72 3.65 -4.60
CA THR A 152 -10.12 2.30 -4.17
C THR A 152 -8.90 1.39 -4.07
N ALA A 153 -8.78 0.67 -2.96
CA ALA A 153 -7.67 -0.21 -2.72
C ALA A 153 -8.12 -1.43 -1.92
N SER A 154 -7.38 -2.53 -2.06
CA SER A 154 -7.62 -3.77 -1.33
C SER A 154 -6.30 -4.48 -1.05
N GLY A 155 -6.26 -5.21 0.05
CA GLY A 155 -5.13 -6.05 0.41
C GLY A 155 -5.58 -7.14 1.37
N ALA A 156 -4.66 -8.00 1.75
CA ALA A 156 -4.92 -9.07 2.70
C ALA A 156 -3.81 -9.18 3.74
N VAL A 157 -4.19 -9.63 4.94
CA VAL A 157 -3.25 -10.11 5.95
C VAL A 157 -3.02 -11.61 5.82
N TRP A 158 -4.06 -12.34 5.40
CA TRP A 158 -4.06 -13.77 5.10
C TRP A 158 -4.77 -14.02 3.76
N ALA A 159 -4.18 -14.88 2.93
CA ALA A 159 -4.65 -15.36 1.65
C ALA A 159 -4.53 -16.91 1.58
N GLY A 160 -5.33 -17.62 2.38
CA GLY A 160 -5.40 -19.08 2.36
C GLY A 160 -4.35 -19.80 3.22
N GLU A 161 -3.73 -19.11 4.18
CA GLU A 161 -2.82 -19.73 5.14
C GLU A 161 -3.56 -20.44 6.29
N LYS A 162 -2.88 -21.38 6.93
CA LYS A 162 -3.29 -21.93 8.23
C LYS A 162 -2.93 -20.94 9.32
N VAL A 163 -3.93 -20.51 10.09
CA VAL A 163 -3.76 -19.56 11.20
C VAL A 163 -4.06 -20.29 12.50
N ASN A 164 -3.17 -20.17 13.49
CA ASN A 164 -3.39 -20.78 14.79
C ASN A 164 -4.35 -19.94 15.65
N ALA A 165 -4.97 -20.57 16.65
CA ALA A 165 -5.77 -19.82 17.62
C ALA A 165 -4.90 -18.78 18.34
N ASN A 166 -5.44 -17.57 18.52
CA ASN A 166 -4.77 -16.42 19.15
C ASN A 166 -3.54 -15.89 18.38
N GLU A 167 -3.37 -16.28 17.12
CA GLU A 167 -2.34 -15.71 16.26
C GLU A 167 -2.79 -14.36 15.70
N TYR A 168 -1.97 -13.32 15.88
CA TYR A 168 -2.23 -12.00 15.34
C TYR A 168 -1.70 -11.90 13.91
N SER A 169 -2.43 -11.18 13.06
CA SER A 169 -1.88 -10.73 11.78
C SER A 169 -0.86 -9.60 11.98
N GLU A 170 -0.05 -9.32 10.96
CA GLU A 170 0.60 -8.01 10.85
C GLU A 170 -0.47 -6.89 10.85
N PRO A 171 -0.22 -5.76 11.53
CA PRO A 171 -1.12 -4.60 11.50
C PRO A 171 -1.41 -4.12 10.08
N PHE A 172 -2.67 -3.79 9.80
CA PHE A 172 -3.09 -3.31 8.49
C PHE A 172 -3.57 -1.85 8.59
N LEU A 173 -3.01 -0.96 7.77
CA LEU A 173 -3.39 0.45 7.73
C LEU A 173 -4.49 0.64 6.68
N PHE A 174 -5.71 0.92 7.14
CA PHE A 174 -6.89 1.08 6.28
C PHE A 174 -7.67 2.39 6.56
N THR A 175 -7.01 3.40 7.12
CA THR A 175 -7.61 4.72 7.36
C THR A 175 -7.57 5.61 6.12
N GLY A 176 -8.51 6.55 6.00
CA GLY A 176 -8.59 7.49 4.88
C GLY A 176 -9.66 7.18 3.82
N TRP A 177 -10.46 6.15 4.02
CA TRP A 177 -11.65 5.85 3.22
C TRP A 177 -12.94 6.01 4.04
N ALA A 178 -13.99 6.50 3.40
CA ALA A 178 -15.34 6.55 3.98
C ALA A 178 -15.93 5.14 4.15
N HIS A 179 -15.65 4.24 3.21
CA HIS A 179 -16.13 2.86 3.20
C HIS A 179 -14.97 1.89 3.47
N ARG A 180 -15.07 1.12 4.55
CA ARG A 180 -14.03 0.18 4.98
C ARG A 180 -14.67 -1.11 5.41
N GLY A 181 -14.09 -2.23 4.98
CA GLY A 181 -14.55 -3.54 5.40
C GLY A 181 -13.54 -4.63 5.16
N SER A 182 -13.84 -5.81 5.68
CA SER A 182 -13.07 -7.03 5.50
C SER A 182 -13.98 -8.11 4.95
N TRP A 183 -13.48 -8.90 4.01
CA TRP A 183 -14.03 -10.20 3.69
C TRP A 183 -13.17 -11.26 4.34
N VAL A 184 -13.83 -12.19 5.05
CA VAL A 184 -13.16 -13.31 5.70
C VAL A 184 -13.91 -14.60 5.40
N LYS A 185 -13.16 -15.68 5.21
CA LYS A 185 -13.68 -17.01 4.97
C LYS A 185 -12.93 -17.99 5.87
N ASN A 186 -13.67 -18.79 6.61
CA ASN A 186 -13.15 -19.93 7.33
C ASN A 186 -13.05 -21.11 6.37
N GLU A 187 -11.85 -21.39 5.85
CA GLU A 187 -11.61 -22.58 5.02
C GLU A 187 -11.38 -23.86 5.84
N GLY A 188 -11.43 -23.76 7.16
CA GLY A 188 -11.28 -24.87 8.09
C GLY A 188 -12.55 -25.70 8.29
N ALA A 189 -12.39 -26.80 9.03
CA ALA A 189 -13.45 -27.75 9.34
C ALA A 189 -14.16 -27.49 10.68
N THR A 190 -13.67 -26.53 11.47
CA THR A 190 -14.23 -26.18 12.79
C THR A 190 -14.70 -24.74 12.80
N PRO A 191 -15.76 -24.39 13.56
CA PRO A 191 -16.12 -23.00 13.78
C PRO A 191 -14.96 -22.20 14.39
N VAL A 192 -14.85 -20.93 14.01
CA VAL A 192 -13.84 -20.00 14.53
C VAL A 192 -14.46 -18.66 14.89
N THR A 193 -13.89 -17.99 15.88
CA THR A 193 -14.17 -16.58 16.16
C THR A 193 -13.04 -15.74 15.62
N VAL A 194 -13.37 -14.77 14.77
CA VAL A 194 -12.42 -13.79 14.24
C VAL A 194 -12.65 -12.48 14.99
N THR A 195 -11.61 -12.00 15.67
CA THR A 195 -11.62 -10.74 16.39
C THR A 195 -10.80 -9.72 15.62
N TYR A 196 -11.41 -8.58 15.32
CA TYR A 196 -10.78 -7.41 14.72
C TYR A 196 -10.47 -6.43 15.84
N GLU A 197 -9.20 -6.06 15.95
CA GLU A 197 -8.72 -5.02 16.86
C GLU A 197 -8.24 -3.81 16.08
N VAL A 198 -8.28 -2.64 16.72
CA VAL A 198 -7.86 -1.39 16.10
C VAL A 198 -7.13 -0.51 17.11
N ASP A 199 -6.00 0.03 16.66
CA ASP A 199 -5.36 1.20 17.23
C ASP A 199 -5.83 2.46 16.48
N LYS A 200 -6.80 3.18 17.07
CA LYS A 200 -7.43 4.34 16.41
C LYS A 200 -6.52 5.56 16.34
N LYS A 201 -5.60 5.70 17.29
CA LYS A 201 -4.72 6.86 17.43
C LYS A 201 -3.37 6.65 16.75
N GLY A 202 -3.01 5.41 16.46
CA GLY A 202 -1.69 5.04 15.96
C GLY A 202 -0.63 5.01 17.06
N ASP A 203 -1.01 5.01 18.34
CA ASP A 203 -0.11 5.09 19.49
C ASP A 203 0.13 3.72 20.17
N ASN A 204 -0.16 2.63 19.45
CA ASN A 204 -0.05 1.23 19.86
C ASN A 204 -0.99 0.81 21.01
N HIS A 205 -2.10 1.54 21.23
CA HIS A 205 -3.16 1.14 22.14
C HIS A 205 -4.31 0.50 21.38
N TRP A 206 -4.35 -0.83 21.41
CA TRP A 206 -5.33 -1.64 20.70
C TRP A 206 -6.62 -1.81 21.50
N SER A 207 -7.74 -1.85 20.79
CA SER A 207 -9.06 -2.14 21.34
C SER A 207 -9.86 -3.00 20.38
N THR A 208 -10.73 -3.86 20.90
CA THR A 208 -11.62 -4.65 20.06
C THR A 208 -12.56 -3.74 19.26
N LEU A 209 -12.52 -3.88 17.95
CA LEU A 209 -13.43 -3.21 17.02
C LEU A 209 -14.70 -4.05 16.79
N LYS A 210 -14.53 -5.35 16.53
CA LYS A 210 -15.62 -6.27 16.19
C LYS A 210 -15.18 -7.71 16.36
N SER A 211 -16.10 -8.60 16.71
CA SER A 211 -15.88 -10.05 16.66
C SER A 211 -17.02 -10.71 15.91
N ILE A 212 -16.70 -11.73 15.11
CA ILE A 212 -17.68 -12.53 14.39
C ILE A 212 -17.37 -14.01 14.53
N GLU A 213 -18.41 -14.82 14.60
CA GLU A 213 -18.30 -16.28 14.54
C GLU A 213 -18.52 -16.73 13.10
N LEU A 214 -17.67 -17.65 12.64
CA LEU A 214 -17.76 -18.27 11.33
C LEU A 214 -17.80 -19.78 11.50
N ALA A 215 -18.90 -20.39 11.06
CA ALA A 215 -18.95 -21.83 10.90
C ALA A 215 -17.86 -22.33 9.93
N ALA A 216 -17.58 -23.63 9.98
CA ALA A 216 -16.71 -24.29 9.01
C ALA A 216 -17.18 -24.01 7.57
N GLY A 217 -16.28 -23.60 6.69
CA GLY A 217 -16.61 -23.21 5.30
C GLY A 217 -17.35 -21.87 5.15
N GLY A 218 -17.72 -21.21 6.26
CA GLY A 218 -18.48 -19.96 6.24
C GLY A 218 -17.65 -18.75 5.82
N SER A 219 -18.31 -17.75 5.25
CA SER A 219 -17.70 -16.45 4.91
C SER A 219 -18.60 -15.30 5.30
N ALA A 220 -18.01 -14.16 5.66
CA ALA A 220 -18.75 -12.95 5.96
C ALA A 220 -18.03 -11.69 5.43
N HIS A 221 -18.84 -10.70 5.08
CA HIS A 221 -18.40 -9.32 4.96
C HIS A 221 -18.57 -8.62 6.31
N VAL A 222 -17.54 -7.90 6.74
CA VAL A 222 -17.49 -7.16 7.98
C VAL A 222 -17.25 -5.70 7.65
N ASP A 223 -18.29 -4.88 7.82
CA ASP A 223 -18.19 -3.43 7.66
C ASP A 223 -17.58 -2.76 8.92
N PHE A 224 -16.73 -1.75 8.71
CA PHE A 224 -16.01 -0.94 9.72
C PHE A 224 -16.24 0.58 9.57
N SER A 225 -17.19 0.98 8.74
CA SER A 225 -17.47 2.40 8.48
C SER A 225 -18.19 3.08 9.62
#